data_AF-A0A7C3DGT6-F1
#
_entry.id   AF-A0A7C3DGT6-F1
#
_cell.length_a   1.000
_cell.length_b   1.000
_cell.length_c   1.000
_cell.angle_alpha   90.00
_cell.angle_beta   90.00
_cell.angle_gamma   90.00
#
_symmetry.space_group_name_H-M   'P 1'
#
loop_
_entity.id
_entity.type
_entity.pdbx_description
1 polymer ?
#
loop_
_entity_poly.entity_id
_entity_poly.type
_entity_poly.pdbx_seq_one_letter_code
_entity_poly.pdbx_strand_id
1 'polypeptide(L)'
;MRWWTDRRSRLALSLVLLFVFSARSLAQTDTTAVRDTTRLPDPRGAMLRSIVFPGWGQWYNGKKLKAAAVFAVEAGLIANAVYQDFLARRASSEAERFVYTDRRNQSLWWLAGAILLSSLDAYVDAQLAGFDVGPDLSRAPAGGVVVGARLVLRRPAR
;
A
#
# COMPACT_ATOMS: atom_id res chain seq x y z
N MET A 1 -7.92 -23.69 -19.23
CA MET A 1 -7.24 -23.28 -17.97
C MET A 1 -5.82 -23.84 -17.95
N ARG A 2 -4.82 -23.13 -18.48
CA ARG A 2 -3.42 -23.60 -18.55
C ARG A 2 -2.37 -22.47 -18.48
N TRP A 3 -2.76 -21.30 -17.97
CA TRP A 3 -1.97 -20.05 -18.05
C TRP A 3 -1.13 -19.74 -16.80
N TRP A 4 -1.26 -20.53 -15.72
CA TRP A 4 -0.48 -20.38 -14.48
C TRP A 4 0.93 -21.01 -14.55
N THR A 5 1.22 -21.81 -15.59
CA THR A 5 2.52 -22.49 -15.76
C THR A 5 3.50 -21.72 -16.65
N ASP A 6 3.08 -20.61 -17.26
CA ASP A 6 3.95 -19.86 -18.17
C ASP A 6 5.05 -19.08 -17.43
N ARG A 7 6.26 -19.09 -17.99
CA ARG A 7 7.44 -18.44 -17.40
C ARG A 7 7.20 -16.93 -17.24
N ARG A 8 6.45 -16.29 -18.14
CA ARG A 8 6.16 -14.84 -18.07
C ARG A 8 5.17 -14.53 -16.95
N SER A 9 4.16 -15.38 -16.74
CA SER A 9 3.23 -15.27 -15.61
C SER A 9 3.93 -15.40 -14.26
N ARG A 10 4.92 -16.30 -14.17
CA ARG A 10 5.75 -16.47 -12.95
C ARG A 10 6.61 -15.25 -12.67
N LEU A 11 7.24 -14.67 -13.70
CA LEU A 11 8.01 -13.44 -13.56
C LEU A 11 7.12 -12.25 -13.17
N ALA A 12 5.94 -12.13 -13.76
CA ALA A 12 4.97 -11.10 -13.38
C ALA A 12 4.51 -11.26 -11.92
N LEU A 13 4.18 -12.48 -11.48
CA LEU A 13 3.84 -12.76 -10.09
C LEU A 13 5.01 -12.45 -9.15
N SER A 14 6.24 -12.85 -9.51
CA SER A 14 7.44 -12.56 -8.72
C SER A 14 7.71 -11.05 -8.63
N LEU A 15 7.50 -10.28 -9.71
CA LEU A 15 7.65 -8.83 -9.70
C LEU A 15 6.57 -8.14 -8.87
N VAL A 16 5.32 -8.61 -8.93
CA VAL A 16 4.22 -8.14 -8.07
C VAL A 16 4.53 -8.43 -6.60
N LEU A 17 4.99 -9.64 -6.27
CA LEU A 17 5.35 -10.02 -4.91
C LEU A 17 6.59 -9.25 -4.41
N LEU A 18 7.60 -9.05 -5.25
CA LEU A 18 8.80 -8.26 -4.94
C LEU A 18 8.44 -6.79 -4.71
N PHE A 19 7.53 -6.22 -5.52
CA PHE A 19 7.02 -4.87 -5.34
C PHE A 19 6.21 -4.74 -4.04
N VAL A 20 5.34 -5.70 -3.73
CA VAL A 20 4.61 -5.74 -2.45
C VAL A 20 5.57 -5.84 -1.26
N PHE A 21 6.67 -6.59 -1.39
CA PHE A 21 7.70 -6.72 -0.35
C PHE A 21 8.53 -5.42 -0.20
N SER A 22 8.98 -4.81 -1.28
CA SER A 22 9.80 -3.57 -1.23
C SER A 22 8.99 -2.34 -0.81
N ALA A 23 7.71 -2.27 -1.15
CA ALA A 23 6.81 -1.21 -0.70
C ALA A 23 6.60 -1.18 0.82
N ARG A 24 6.84 -2.31 1.53
CA ARG A 24 6.81 -2.34 3.00
C ARG A 24 7.97 -1.55 3.62
N SER A 25 9.15 -1.54 2.98
CA SER A 25 10.32 -0.79 3.46
C SER A 25 10.21 0.72 3.25
N LEU A 26 9.52 1.16 2.18
CA LEU A 26 9.30 2.59 1.91
C LEU A 26 8.21 3.23 2.80
N ALA A 27 7.33 2.42 3.40
CA ALA A 27 6.28 2.92 4.29
C ALA A 27 6.76 3.27 5.71
N GLN A 28 8.04 3.03 6.04
CA GLN A 28 8.62 3.27 7.36
C GLN A 28 9.07 4.74 7.59
N THR A 29 8.98 5.60 6.58
CA THR A 29 9.56 6.97 6.64
C THR A 29 8.61 8.04 7.21
N ASP A 30 7.30 7.77 7.36
CA ASP A 30 6.29 8.77 7.77
C ASP A 30 6.04 8.86 9.31
N THR A 31 7.04 8.58 10.15
CA THR A 31 6.87 8.54 11.63
C THR A 31 7.17 9.86 12.35
N THR A 32 7.05 11.02 11.70
CA THR A 32 7.27 12.33 12.38
C THR A 32 6.04 13.25 12.44
N ALA A 33 4.91 12.85 11.85
CA ALA A 33 3.65 13.56 12.05
C ALA A 33 2.96 13.07 13.32
N VAL A 34 2.67 13.97 14.26
CA VAL A 34 1.76 13.71 15.39
C VAL A 34 0.42 13.29 14.81
N ARG A 35 0.14 11.99 14.87
CA ARG A 35 -1.08 11.40 14.31
C ARG A 35 -2.23 11.75 15.24
N ASP A 36 -3.19 12.52 14.74
CA ASP A 36 -4.40 12.86 15.47
C ASP A 36 -5.23 11.60 15.72
N THR A 37 -5.13 11.05 16.93
CA THR A 37 -5.83 9.83 17.35
C THR A 37 -7.33 10.04 17.55
N THR A 38 -7.81 11.29 17.49
CA THR A 38 -9.23 11.62 17.74
C THR A 38 -10.16 11.24 16.58
N ARG A 39 -9.62 10.92 15.38
CA ARG A 39 -10.39 10.45 14.23
C ARG A 39 -9.71 9.27 13.54
N LEU A 40 -10.06 8.07 13.96
CA LEU A 40 -9.64 6.84 13.30
C LEU A 40 -10.41 6.65 11.97
N PRO A 41 -9.74 6.19 10.89
CA PRO A 41 -10.40 5.89 9.62
C PRO A 41 -11.35 4.69 9.77
N ASP A 42 -12.53 4.78 9.15
CA ASP A 42 -13.49 3.66 9.09
C ASP A 42 -12.97 2.56 8.14
N PRO A 43 -12.77 1.31 8.61
CA PRO A 43 -12.24 0.23 7.78
C PRO A 43 -13.10 -0.11 6.57
N ARG A 44 -14.43 -0.14 6.74
CA ARG A 44 -15.35 -0.44 5.64
C ARG A 44 -15.34 0.69 4.61
N GLY A 45 -15.30 1.93 5.07
CA GLY A 45 -15.12 3.11 4.25
C GLY A 45 -13.79 3.14 3.49
N ALA A 46 -12.69 2.67 4.07
CA ALA A 46 -11.40 2.58 3.38
C ALA A 46 -11.44 1.53 2.26
N MET A 47 -11.99 0.35 2.55
CA MET A 47 -12.12 -0.75 1.58
C MET A 47 -12.98 -0.35 0.38
N LEU A 48 -14.17 0.20 0.61
CA LEU A 48 -15.10 0.58 -0.45
C LEU A 48 -14.47 1.62 -1.39
N ARG A 49 -13.72 2.58 -0.83
CA ARG A 49 -13.01 3.57 -1.63
C ARG A 49 -11.98 2.94 -2.57
N SER A 50 -11.19 1.97 -2.10
CA SER A 50 -10.24 1.24 -2.96
C SER A 50 -10.93 0.45 -4.08
N ILE A 51 -12.14 -0.07 -3.85
CA ILE A 51 -12.89 -0.79 -4.89
C ILE A 51 -13.37 0.18 -5.98
N VAL A 52 -13.82 1.37 -5.58
CA VAL A 52 -14.41 2.34 -6.51
C VAL A 52 -13.33 3.09 -7.31
N PHE A 53 -12.24 3.52 -6.65
CA PHE A 53 -11.18 4.28 -7.30
C PHE A 53 -9.78 3.77 -6.95
N PRO A 54 -8.87 3.74 -7.93
CA PRO A 54 -7.51 3.28 -7.71
C PRO A 54 -6.78 4.06 -6.63
N GLY A 55 -6.27 3.35 -5.62
CA GLY A 55 -5.51 3.92 -4.51
C GLY A 55 -6.30 4.77 -3.51
N TRP A 56 -7.63 4.90 -3.64
CA TRP A 56 -8.40 5.84 -2.83
C TRP A 56 -8.50 5.45 -1.34
N GLY A 57 -8.65 4.16 -1.02
CA GLY A 57 -8.67 3.72 0.39
C GLY A 57 -7.34 3.97 1.11
N GLN A 58 -6.22 3.84 0.39
CA GLN A 58 -4.88 4.12 0.93
C GLN A 58 -4.69 5.62 1.20
N TRP A 59 -5.21 6.46 0.30
CA TRP A 59 -5.21 7.92 0.50
C TRP A 59 -6.07 8.31 1.71
N TYR A 60 -7.25 7.71 1.85
CA TYR A 60 -8.14 7.92 2.99
C TYR A 60 -7.47 7.56 4.32
N ASN A 61 -6.65 6.52 4.35
CA ASN A 61 -5.85 6.12 5.52
C ASN A 61 -4.63 7.02 5.79
N GLY A 62 -4.43 8.10 5.01
CA GLY A 62 -3.30 9.01 5.10
C GLY A 62 -2.01 8.50 4.44
N LYS A 63 -2.03 7.31 3.84
CA LYS A 63 -0.84 6.63 3.30
C LYS A 63 -0.61 7.01 1.83
N LYS A 64 -0.20 8.26 1.60
CA LYS A 64 -0.08 8.84 0.24
C LYS A 64 0.89 8.06 -0.66
N LEU A 65 2.04 7.63 -0.15
CA LEU A 65 3.00 6.87 -0.94
C LEU A 65 2.43 5.51 -1.39
N LYS A 66 1.74 4.81 -0.48
CA LYS A 66 1.00 3.58 -0.84
C LYS A 66 -0.10 3.84 -1.85
N ALA A 67 -0.85 4.93 -1.68
CA ALA A 67 -1.90 5.32 -2.62
C ALA A 67 -1.35 5.54 -4.03
N ALA A 68 -0.23 6.26 -4.15
CA ALA A 68 0.45 6.48 -5.43
C ALA A 68 0.95 5.16 -6.05
N ALA A 69 1.53 4.27 -5.24
CA ALA A 69 1.97 2.95 -5.68
C ALA A 69 0.81 2.08 -6.21
N VAL A 70 -0.29 1.99 -5.47
CA VAL A 70 -1.51 1.26 -5.88
C VAL A 70 -2.08 1.85 -7.16
N PHE A 71 -2.22 3.18 -7.22
CA PHE A 71 -2.71 3.88 -8.40
C PHE A 71 -1.85 3.56 -9.63
N ALA A 72 -0.52 3.60 -9.52
CA ALA A 72 0.37 3.31 -10.64
C ALA A 72 0.20 1.88 -11.17
N VAL A 73 0.08 0.89 -10.27
CA VAL A 73 -0.14 -0.51 -10.66
C VAL A 73 -1.48 -0.68 -11.37
N GLU A 74 -2.57 -0.22 -10.76
CA GLU A 74 -3.91 -0.40 -11.30
C GLU A 74 -4.11 0.40 -12.60
N ALA A 75 -3.62 1.64 -12.67
CA ALA A 75 -3.64 2.45 -13.89
C ALA A 75 -2.80 1.80 -15.02
N GLY A 76 -1.65 1.22 -14.69
CA GLY A 76 -0.82 0.49 -15.66
C GLY A 76 -1.52 -0.73 -16.24
N LEU A 77 -2.22 -1.50 -15.41
CA LEU A 77 -3.01 -2.67 -15.85
C LEU A 77 -4.20 -2.25 -16.72
N ILE A 78 -4.90 -1.16 -16.36
CA ILE A 78 -5.97 -0.57 -17.17
C ILE A 78 -5.41 -0.11 -18.52
N ALA A 79 -4.31 0.65 -18.53
CA ALA A 79 -3.69 1.15 -19.75
C ALA A 79 -3.26 0.00 -20.68
N ASN A 80 -2.66 -1.06 -20.13
CA ASN A 80 -2.31 -2.24 -20.91
C ASN A 80 -3.56 -2.95 -21.46
N ALA A 81 -4.63 -3.10 -20.67
CA ALA A 81 -5.87 -3.69 -21.14
C ALA A 81 -6.47 -2.88 -22.31
N VAL A 82 -6.51 -1.55 -22.20
CA VAL A 82 -6.99 -0.65 -23.26
C VAL A 82 -6.12 -0.76 -24.51
N TYR A 83 -4.80 -0.79 -24.34
CA TYR A 83 -3.86 -0.93 -25.46
C TYR A 83 -4.04 -2.26 -26.20
N GLN A 84 -4.17 -3.38 -25.48
CA GLN A 84 -4.43 -4.69 -26.08
C GLN A 84 -5.82 -4.74 -26.75
N ASP A 85 -6.85 -4.12 -26.18
CA ASP A 85 -8.18 -4.04 -26.82
C ASP A 85 -8.14 -3.27 -28.15
N PHE A 86 -7.38 -2.16 -28.18
CA PHE A 86 -7.16 -1.39 -29.39
C PHE A 86 -6.45 -2.20 -30.49
N LEU A 87 -5.41 -2.95 -30.13
CA LEU A 87 -4.74 -3.87 -31.06
C LEU A 87 -5.66 -4.99 -31.53
N ALA A 88 -6.47 -5.56 -30.63
CA ALA A 88 -7.45 -6.59 -30.97
C ALA A 88 -8.48 -6.11 -32.00
N ARG A 89 -8.87 -4.84 -31.94
CA ARG A 89 -9.79 -4.21 -32.91
C ARG A 89 -9.16 -3.97 -34.29
N ARG A 90 -7.82 -3.88 -34.35
CA ARG A 90 -7.06 -3.64 -35.59
C ARG A 90 -6.46 -4.92 -36.19
N ALA A 91 -6.61 -6.05 -35.52
CA ALA A 91 -6.05 -7.32 -35.95
C ALA A 91 -6.58 -7.73 -37.34
N SER A 92 -5.67 -8.18 -38.19
CA SER A 92 -5.97 -8.56 -39.58
C SER A 92 -6.45 -10.01 -39.71
N SER A 93 -6.21 -10.83 -38.68
CA SER A 93 -6.57 -12.24 -38.64
C SER A 93 -7.22 -12.61 -37.31
N GLU A 94 -7.99 -13.70 -37.31
CA GLU A 94 -8.61 -14.23 -36.09
C GLU A 94 -7.57 -14.68 -35.07
N ALA A 95 -6.47 -15.30 -35.53
CA ALA A 95 -5.38 -15.74 -34.67
C ALA A 95 -4.74 -14.56 -33.92
N GLU A 96 -4.50 -13.45 -34.62
CA GLU A 96 -3.93 -12.24 -34.01
C GLU A 96 -4.91 -11.60 -33.02
N ARG A 97 -6.20 -11.50 -33.39
CA ARG A 97 -7.25 -10.99 -32.51
C ARG A 97 -7.37 -11.81 -31.23
N PHE A 98 -7.26 -13.14 -31.34
CA PHE A 98 -7.27 -14.04 -30.19
C PHE A 98 -6.12 -13.73 -29.22
N VAL A 99 -4.90 -13.56 -29.74
CA VAL A 99 -3.71 -13.23 -28.92
C VAL A 99 -3.90 -11.92 -28.15
N TYR A 100 -4.36 -10.84 -28.80
CA TYR A 100 -4.56 -9.57 -28.12
C TYR A 100 -5.72 -9.62 -27.11
N THR A 101 -6.80 -10.32 -27.44
CA THR A 101 -7.94 -10.52 -26.53
C THR A 101 -7.54 -11.29 -25.29
N ASP A 102 -6.72 -12.34 -25.43
CA ASP A 102 -6.19 -13.12 -24.31
C ASP A 102 -5.31 -12.27 -23.39
N ARG A 103 -4.41 -11.46 -23.95
CA ARG A 103 -3.56 -10.52 -23.18
C ARG A 103 -4.37 -9.44 -22.46
N ARG A 104 -5.41 -8.90 -23.11
CA ARG A 104 -6.36 -7.98 -22.47
C ARG A 104 -7.04 -8.67 -21.29
N ASN A 105 -7.59 -9.87 -21.49
CA ASN A 105 -8.27 -10.62 -20.44
C ASN A 105 -7.33 -10.93 -19.28
N GLN A 106 -6.08 -11.30 -19.54
CA GLN A 106 -5.06 -11.47 -18.52
C GLN A 106 -4.84 -10.19 -17.70
N SER A 107 -4.80 -9.03 -18.35
CA SER A 107 -4.64 -7.74 -17.68
C SER A 107 -5.85 -7.41 -16.79
N LEU A 108 -7.06 -7.72 -17.25
CA LEU A 108 -8.28 -7.54 -16.46
C LEU A 108 -8.32 -8.45 -15.23
N TRP A 109 -7.83 -9.70 -15.34
CA TRP A 109 -7.70 -10.59 -14.18
C TRP A 109 -6.69 -10.08 -13.16
N TRP A 110 -5.54 -9.58 -13.62
CA TRP A 110 -4.55 -8.94 -12.74
C TRP A 110 -5.12 -7.69 -12.08
N LEU A 111 -5.88 -6.87 -12.80
CA LEU A 111 -6.52 -5.67 -12.28
C LEU A 111 -7.53 -6.03 -11.17
N ALA A 112 -8.39 -7.02 -11.40
CA ALA A 112 -9.32 -7.50 -10.39
C ALA A 112 -8.59 -7.99 -9.12
N GLY A 113 -7.49 -8.73 -9.29
CA GLY A 113 -6.64 -9.15 -8.17
C GLY A 113 -6.00 -7.98 -7.43
N ALA A 114 -5.50 -6.97 -8.15
CA ALA A 114 -4.90 -5.77 -7.57
C ALA A 114 -5.91 -4.96 -6.74
N ILE A 115 -7.11 -4.73 -7.28
CA ILE A 115 -8.20 -4.02 -6.58
C ILE A 115 -8.59 -4.76 -5.30
N LEU A 116 -8.73 -6.09 -5.36
CA LEU A 116 -9.06 -6.88 -4.18
C LEU A 116 -7.95 -6.80 -3.12
N LEU A 117 -6.70 -7.00 -3.51
CA LEU A 117 -5.55 -6.88 -2.59
C LEU A 117 -5.43 -5.47 -1.99
N SER A 118 -5.59 -4.43 -2.80
CA SER A 118 -5.48 -3.03 -2.35
C SER A 118 -6.61 -2.63 -1.42
N SER A 119 -7.82 -3.16 -1.65
CA SER A 119 -8.99 -2.98 -0.78
C SER A 119 -8.81 -3.66 0.58
N LEU A 120 -8.29 -4.90 0.61
CA LEU A 120 -8.01 -5.63 1.84
C LEU A 120 -6.85 -5.02 2.63
N ASP A 121 -5.76 -4.58 1.97
CA ASP A 121 -4.66 -3.86 2.64
C ASP A 121 -5.17 -2.56 3.28
N ALA A 122 -6.04 -1.81 2.59
CA ALA A 122 -6.64 -0.58 3.11
C ALA A 122 -7.57 -0.86 4.30
N TYR A 123 -8.35 -1.94 4.24
CA TYR A 123 -9.20 -2.38 5.36
C TYR A 123 -8.37 -2.70 6.61
N VAL A 124 -7.35 -3.56 6.47
CA VAL A 124 -6.48 -3.96 7.57
C VAL A 124 -5.72 -2.75 8.13
N ASP A 125 -5.22 -1.87 7.25
CA ASP A 125 -4.53 -0.66 7.66
C ASP A 125 -5.40 0.30 8.47
N ALA A 126 -6.68 0.42 8.12
CA ALA A 126 -7.64 1.20 8.87
C ALA A 126 -7.99 0.53 10.21
N GLN A 127 -8.18 -0.79 10.21
CA GLN A 127 -8.48 -1.57 11.42
C GLN A 127 -7.35 -1.47 12.46
N LEU A 128 -6.10 -1.45 12.02
CA LEU A 128 -4.92 -1.34 12.88
C LEU A 128 -4.54 0.11 13.21
N ALA A 129 -5.23 1.11 12.67
CA ALA A 129 -4.87 2.52 12.87
C ALA A 129 -4.94 2.97 14.34
N GLY A 130 -5.77 2.30 15.16
CA GLY A 130 -5.90 2.55 16.59
C GLY A 130 -5.16 1.56 17.50
N PHE A 131 -4.39 0.62 16.94
CA PHE A 131 -3.65 -0.37 17.72
C PHE A 131 -2.30 0.23 18.16
N ASP A 132 -2.14 0.45 19.46
CA ASP A 132 -0.89 0.92 20.06
C ASP A 132 0.01 -0.28 20.38
N VAL A 133 1.18 -0.35 19.73
CA VAL A 133 2.20 -1.40 19.91
C VAL A 133 3.48 -0.85 20.53
N GLY A 134 3.41 0.35 21.11
CA GLY A 134 4.51 0.90 21.89
C GLY A 134 4.79 0.01 23.12
N PRO A 135 6.06 -0.32 23.41
CA PRO A 135 6.38 -0.88 24.71
C PRO A 135 5.96 0.14 25.78
N ASP A 136 5.03 -0.20 26.67
CA ASP A 136 4.83 0.54 27.93
C ASP A 136 6.00 0.22 28.87
N LEU A 137 7.21 0.56 28.43
CA LEU A 137 8.46 0.54 29.21
C LEU A 137 8.64 1.87 29.96
N SER A 138 7.69 2.80 29.83
CA SER A 138 7.60 4.05 30.58
C SER A 138 7.08 3.90 32.00
N ARG A 139 6.50 2.75 32.38
CA ARG A 139 6.42 2.38 33.80
C ARG A 139 7.82 1.98 34.28
N ALA A 140 8.68 2.99 34.44
CA ALA A 140 9.67 2.96 35.49
C ALA A 140 8.93 2.54 36.78
N PRO A 141 9.45 1.58 37.57
CA PRO A 141 8.87 1.30 38.87
C PRO A 141 8.75 2.61 39.64
N ALA A 142 7.72 2.74 40.47
CA ALA A 142 7.42 3.91 41.31
C ALA A 142 8.51 4.17 42.37
N GLY A 143 9.73 4.46 41.91
CA GLY A 143 10.95 4.61 42.69
C GLY A 143 11.96 5.31 41.80
N GLY A 144 12.03 6.63 41.95
CA GLY A 144 12.78 7.52 41.08
C GLY A 144 14.27 7.19 41.02
N VAL A 145 14.85 7.39 39.84
CA VAL A 145 16.28 7.59 39.68
C VAL A 145 16.47 8.76 38.72
N VAL A 146 16.61 9.95 39.29
CA VAL A 146 17.14 11.12 38.59
C VAL A 146 18.66 11.07 38.75
N VAL A 147 19.38 10.56 37.74
CA VAL A 147 20.83 10.82 37.63
C VAL A 147 21.02 12.02 36.72
N GLY A 148 21.15 13.18 37.34
CA GLY A 148 21.48 14.44 36.68
C GLY A 148 21.98 15.44 37.71
N ALA A 149 23.27 15.38 38.04
CA ALA A 149 23.88 16.34 38.95
C ALA A 149 23.90 17.73 38.30
N ARG A 150 22.96 18.60 38.68
CA ARG A 150 22.98 20.03 38.31
C ARG A 150 23.85 20.78 39.31
N LEU A 151 25.14 20.91 39.02
CA LEU A 151 26.03 21.80 39.76
C LEU A 151 25.68 23.26 39.46
N VAL A 152 25.04 23.93 40.43
CA VAL A 152 24.80 25.37 40.40
C VAL A 152 25.97 26.06 41.11
N LEU A 153 26.93 26.57 40.35
CA LEU A 153 27.99 27.43 40.87
C LEU A 153 27.41 28.81 41.18
N ARG A 154 27.15 29.08 42.47
CA ARG A 154 26.75 30.39 42.98
C ARG A 154 28.00 31.27 43.11
N ARG A 155 28.14 32.30 42.26
CA ARG A 155 29.20 33.31 42.42
C ARG A 155 28.92 34.17 43.68
N PRO A 156 29.92 34.43 44.54
CA PRO A 156 29.77 35.38 45.63
C PRO A 156 29.78 36.82 45.08
N ALA A 157 28.89 37.66 45.61
CA ALA A 157 28.86 39.08 45.32
C ALA A 157 30.09 39.76 45.98
N ARG A 158 30.67 40.74 45.27
CA ARG A 158 31.72 41.62 45.77
C ARG A 158 31.16 42.62 46.77
#